data_AF-A0A659QIG4-F1
#
_entry.id   AF-A0A659QIG4-F1
#
_cell.length_a   1.000
_cell.length_b   1.000
_cell.length_c   1.000
_cell.angle_alpha   90.00
_cell.angle_beta   90.00
_cell.angle_gamma   90.00
#
_symmetry.space_group_name_H-M   'P 1'
#
loop_
_entity.id
_entity.type
_entity.pdbx_description
1 polymer ?
#
loop_
_entity_poly.entity_id
_entity_poly.type
_entity_poly.pdbx_seq_one_letter_code
_entity_poly.pdbx_strand_id
1 'polypeptide(L)' 'MSMLVVVTENVPPRLRGRLAVWLLEIRAGVYVGDVSTKIREMIWQQVSVLADEGNVV' A
#
# COMPACT_ATOMS: atom_id res chain seq x y z
N MET A 1 4.91 -14.49 -7.85
CA MET A 1 3.73 -13.64 -8.09
C MET A 1 2.66 -14.17 -7.16
N SER A 2 2.21 -13.36 -6.20
CA SER A 2 1.07 -13.70 -5.37
C SER A 2 0.26 -12.45 -5.02
N MET A 3 -1.04 -12.67 -4.83
CA MET A 3 -2.00 -11.63 -4.45
C MET A 3 -1.52 -10.88 -3.20
N LEU A 4 -1.64 -9.55 -3.25
CA LEU A 4 -1.38 -8.60 -2.17
C LEU A 4 -2.62 -7.73 -1.99
N VAL A 5 -3.01 -7.57 -0.74
CA VAL A 5 -4.02 -6.59 -0.32
C VAL A 5 -3.34 -5.68 0.69
N VAL A 6 -3.56 -4.36 0.56
CA VAL A 6 -3.09 -3.36 1.52
C VAL A 6 -4.30 -2.56 1.98
N VAL A 7 -4.51 -2.48 3.28
CA VAL A 7 -5.56 -1.67 3.91
C VAL A 7 -4.92 -0.57 4.73
N THR A 8 -5.36 0.66 4.53
CA THR A 8 -4.81 1.85 5.18
C THR A 8 -5.88 2.61 5.94
N GLU A 9 -5.53 3.13 7.11
CA GLU A 9 -6.39 3.96 7.96
C GLU A 9 -5.61 5.18 8.45
N ASN A 10 -6.22 6.37 8.37
CA ASN A 10 -5.62 7.65 8.79
C ASN A 10 -4.22 7.95 8.20
N VAL A 11 -3.89 7.42 7.02
CA VAL A 11 -2.59 7.67 6.37
C VAL A 11 -2.56 8.98 5.56
N PRO A 12 -1.40 9.64 5.46
CA PRO A 12 -1.23 10.83 4.62
C PRO A 12 -1.57 10.59 3.13
N PRO A 13 -2.11 11.59 2.40
CA PRO A 13 -2.44 11.47 0.97
C PRO A 13 -1.26 11.04 0.08
N ARG A 14 -0.02 11.39 0.47
CA ARG A 14 1.21 10.96 -0.22
C ARG A 14 1.38 9.43 -0.26
N LEU A 15 0.97 8.71 0.78
CA LEU A 15 1.04 7.25 0.80
C LEU A 15 -0.03 6.64 -0.10
N ARG A 16 -1.25 7.20 -0.11
CA ARG A 16 -2.33 6.74 -1.00
C ARG A 16 -1.93 6.81 -2.47
N GLY A 17 -1.44 7.98 -2.91
CA GLY A 17 -0.95 8.15 -4.27
C GLY A 17 0.23 7.23 -4.60
N ARG A 18 1.10 6.95 -3.63
CA ARG A 18 2.21 6.01 -3.80
C ARG A 18 1.74 4.56 -4.00
N LEU A 19 0.74 4.10 -3.23
CA LEU A 19 0.19 2.74 -3.37
C LEU A 19 -0.54 2.55 -4.71
N ALA A 20 -1.23 3.58 -5.19
CA ALA A 20 -1.94 3.58 -6.47
C ALA A 20 -1.03 3.44 -7.71
N VAL A 21 0.30 3.59 -7.56
CA VAL A 21 1.27 3.34 -8.65
C VAL A 21 1.33 1.86 -9.03
N TRP A 22 1.11 0.96 -8.07
CA TRP A 22 1.27 -0.49 -8.28
C TRP A 22 -0.01 -1.28 -8.02
N LEU A 23 -0.91 -0.77 -7.19
CA LEU A 23 -2.10 -1.48 -6.74
C LEU A 23 -3.36 -0.72 -7.16
N LEU A 24 -4.43 -1.46 -7.41
CA LEU A 24 -5.74 -0.87 -7.71
C LEU A 24 -6.49 -0.57 -6.41
N GLU A 25 -6.91 0.68 -6.22
CA GLU A 25 -7.78 1.05 -5.10
C GLU A 25 -9.24 0.69 -5.41
N ILE A 26 -9.79 -0.30 -4.71
CA ILE A 26 -11.17 -0.79 -4.93
C ILE A 26 -12.17 -0.14 -3.98
N ARG A 27 -11.69 0.38 -2.86
CA ARG A 27 -12.42 1.17 -1.85
C ARG A 27 -11.42 2.14 -1.21
N ALA A 28 -11.93 3.20 -0.57
CA ALA A 28 -11.09 4.16 0.13
C ALA A 28 -10.14 3.45 1.10
N GLY A 29 -8.84 3.53 0.81
CA GLY A 29 -7.79 2.92 1.61
C GLY A 29 -7.61 1.41 1.42
N VAL A 30 -8.30 0.76 0.48
CA VAL A 30 -8.16 -0.68 0.19
C VAL A 30 -7.59 -0.88 -1.21
N TYR A 31 -6.38 -1.42 -1.26
CA TYR A 31 -5.60 -1.61 -2.48
C TYR A 31 -5.37 -3.10 -2.74
N VAL A 32 -5.49 -3.53 -4.01
CA VAL A 32 -5.31 -4.94 -4.41
C VAL A 32 -4.40 -5.04 -5.64
N GLY A 33 -3.54 -6.07 -5.69
CA GLY A 33 -2.73 -6.41 -6.85
C GLY A 33 -2.09 -7.80 -6.76
N ASP A 34 -1.46 -8.25 -7.85
CA ASP A 34 -0.62 -9.44 -7.88
C ASP A 34 0.83 -9.02 -8.14
N VAL A 35 1.72 -9.28 -7.19
CA VAL A 35 3.09 -8.75 -7.21
C VAL A 35 4.11 -9.82 -6.84
N SER A 36 5.37 -9.61 -7.23
CA SER A 36 6.48 -10.44 -6.76
C SER A 36 6.88 -10.09 -5.32
N THR A 37 7.60 -11.00 -4.65
CA THR A 37 8.11 -10.78 -3.29
C THR A 37 8.94 -9.48 -3.18
N LYS A 38 9.81 -9.22 -4.17
CA LYS A 38 10.62 -8.00 -4.23
C LYS A 38 9.78 -6.72 -4.26
N ILE A 39 8.71 -6.72 -5.05
CA ILE A 39 7.80 -5.56 -5.14
C ILE A 39 7.01 -5.40 -3.84
N ARG A 40 6.57 -6.50 -3.23
CA ARG A 40 5.92 -6.47 -1.92
C ARG A 40 6.81 -5.86 -0.83
N GLU A 41 8.08 -6.27 -0.76
CA GLU A 41 9.05 -5.71 0.19
C GLU A 41 9.30 -4.22 -0.05
N MET A 42 9.40 -3.81 -1.32
CA MET A 42 9.54 -2.40 -1.69
C MET A 42 8.30 -1.59 -1.26
N ILE A 43 7.09 -2.10 -1.49
CA ILE A 43 5.84 -1.47 -1.04
C ILE A 43 5.85 -1.34 0.48
N TRP A 44 6.26 -2.38 1.21
CA TRP A 44 6.36 -2.37 2.67
C TRP A 44 7.32 -1.29 3.18
N GLN A 45 8.50 -1.15 2.56
CA GLN A 45 9.44 -0.08 2.90
C GLN A 45 8.83 1.32 2.71
N GLN A 46 8.06 1.54 1.64
CA GLN A 46 7.38 2.82 1.41
C GLN A 46 6.29 3.08 2.46
N VAL A 47 5.49 2.06 2.79
CA VAL A 47 4.47 2.14 3.83
C VAL A 47 5.10 2.52 5.17
N SER A 48 6.14 1.82 5.62
CA SER A 48 6.80 2.05 6.90
C SER A 48 7.38 3.46 7.06
N VAL A 49 7.76 4.12 5.97
CA VAL A 49 8.30 5.48 5.99
C VAL A 49 7.21 6.55 5.87
N LEU A 50 6.11 6.24 5.19
CA LEU A 50 5.11 7.25 4.80
C LEU A 50 3.80 7.16 5.58
N ALA A 51 3.58 6.11 6.37
CA ALA A 51 2.34 5.89 7.12
C ALA A 51 2.10 6.94 8.23
N ASP A 52 3.17 7.54 8.77
CA ASP A 52 3.10 8.56 9.83
C ASP A 52 2.42 7.98 11.09
N GLU A 53 1.40 8.66 11.63
CA GLU A 53 0.55 8.13 12.73
C GLU A 53 -0.58 7.19 12.23
N GLY A 54 -0.65 6.92 10.93
CA GLY A 54 -1.65 6.05 10.32
C GLY A 54 -1.32 4.56 10.44
N ASN A 55 -2.34 3.71 10.29
CA ASN A 55 -2.20 2.25 10.36
C ASN A 55 -2.28 1.62 8.97
N VAL A 56 -1.49 0.58 8.74
CA VAL A 56 -1.50 -0.19 7.49
C VAL A 56 -1.37 -1.69 7.78
N VAL A 57 -2.16 -2.51 7.09
CA VAL A 57 -2.08 -3.98 7.08
C VAL A 57 -2.01 -4.54 5.68
#